data_AF-K2FLP7-F1
#
_entry.id   AF-K2FLP7-F1
#
_cell.length_a   1.000
_cell.length_b   1.000
_cell.length_c   1.000
_cell.angle_alpha   90.00
_cell.angle_beta   90.00
_cell.angle_gamma   90.00
#
_symmetry.space_group_name_H-M   'P 1'
#
loop_
_entity.id
_entity.type
_entity.pdbx_description
1 polymer ?
#
loop_
_entity_poly.entity_id
_entity_poly.type
_entity_poly.pdbx_seq_one_letter_code
_entity_poly.pdbx_strand_id
1 'polypeptide(L)'
;FLGQGWRLEGEFPDLPKAVAIISPYTSNIDAWLGFNALLGLGIQITIFGKDSLFRTPLKPVLEWIGVVPVVRDSPQGHTRQIVEIIEKSQQI
;
A
#
# COMPACT_ATOMS: atom_id res chain seq x y z
N PHE A 1 8.96 11.68 7.03
CA PHE A 1 8.40 11.07 8.26
C PHE A 1 9.26 11.36 9.49
N LEU A 2 10.42 10.72 9.66
CA LEU A 2 11.28 10.93 10.84
C LEU A 2 11.73 12.39 11.01
N GLY A 3 12.12 13.07 9.93
CA GLY A 3 12.49 14.50 9.96
C GLY A 3 11.35 15.48 10.26
N GLN A 4 10.10 15.03 10.29
CA GLN A 4 8.92 15.84 10.65
C GLN A 4 8.52 15.62 12.13
N GLY A 5 9.37 14.95 12.93
CA GLY A 5 9.12 14.68 14.35
C GLY A 5 8.24 13.45 14.62
N TRP A 6 7.85 12.71 13.58
CA TRP A 6 7.11 11.45 13.75
C TRP A 6 8.06 10.33 14.16
N ARG A 7 7.62 9.51 15.13
CA ARG A 7 8.32 8.31 15.57
C ARG A 7 7.42 7.10 15.42
N LEU A 8 8.03 5.95 15.13
CA LEU A 8 7.35 4.66 15.22
C LEU A 8 7.49 4.18 16.67
N GLU A 9 6.37 3.79 17.29
CA GLU A 9 6.35 3.15 18.60
C GLU A 9 5.93 1.68 18.42
N GLY A 10 6.63 0.79 19.12
CA GLY A 10 6.44 -0.67 19.02
C GLY A 10 7.45 -1.35 18.09
N GLU A 11 7.26 -2.64 17.91
CA GLU A 11 8.08 -3.48 17.03
C GLU A 11 7.31 -3.82 15.76
N PHE A 12 8.01 -3.84 14.62
CA PHE A 12 7.43 -4.34 13.38
C PHE A 12 7.48 -5.87 13.42
N PRO A 13 6.37 -6.58 13.12
CA PRO A 13 6.35 -8.03 13.20
C PRO A 13 7.32 -8.65 12.18
N ASP A 14 8.20 -9.54 12.65
CA ASP A 14 9.09 -10.33 11.80
C ASP A 14 8.33 -11.55 11.24
N LEU A 15 7.39 -11.27 10.34
CA LEU A 15 6.59 -12.27 9.64
C LEU A 15 7.03 -12.33 8.17
N PRO A 16 7.17 -13.53 7.58
CA PRO A 16 7.53 -13.68 6.17
C PRO A 16 6.44 -13.17 5.21
N LYS A 17 5.21 -13.01 5.73
CA LYS A 17 4.06 -12.53 4.97
C LYS A 17 3.00 -11.93 5.91
N ALA A 18 2.59 -10.69 5.66
CA ALA A 18 1.55 -10.04 6.46
C ALA A 18 0.60 -9.18 5.61
N VAL A 19 -0.60 -8.93 6.13
CA VAL A 19 -1.55 -7.97 5.55
C VAL A 19 -1.89 -6.92 6.58
N ALA A 20 -1.55 -5.66 6.29
CA ALA A 20 -1.92 -4.52 7.12
C ALA A 20 -3.20 -3.86 6.55
N ILE A 21 -4.19 -3.64 7.41
CA ILE A 21 -5.42 -2.93 7.06
C ILE A 21 -5.38 -1.56 7.73
N ILE A 22 -5.37 -0.51 6.91
CA ILE A 22 -5.44 0.88 7.37
C ILE A 22 -6.87 1.37 7.16
N SER A 23 -7.56 1.68 8.26
CA SER A 23 -8.94 2.19 8.28
C SER A 23 -9.19 2.87 9.63
N PRO A 24 -10.03 3.93 9.72
CA PRO A 24 -10.74 4.60 8.63
C PRO A 24 -9.86 5.60 7.86
N TYR A 25 -10.21 5.85 6.60
CA TYR A 25 -9.63 6.97 5.84
C TYR A 25 -10.50 8.21 6.05
N THR A 26 -9.90 9.25 6.59
CA THR A 26 -10.51 10.58 6.73
C THR A 26 -10.33 11.39 5.43
N SER A 27 -9.21 11.20 4.72
CA SER A 27 -8.92 11.86 3.44
C SER A 27 -7.81 11.16 2.63
N ASN A 28 -7.55 11.62 1.40
CA ASN A 28 -6.40 11.13 0.60
C ASN A 28 -5.04 11.46 1.24
N ILE A 29 -4.98 12.39 2.21
CA ILE A 29 -3.74 12.74 2.92
C ILE A 29 -3.26 11.58 3.80
N ASP A 30 -4.18 10.73 4.27
CA ASP A 30 -3.84 9.54 5.06
C ASP A 30 -2.94 8.58 4.26
N ALA A 31 -3.20 8.46 2.95
CA ALA A 31 -2.35 7.67 2.07
C ALA A 31 -0.94 8.29 1.96
N TRP A 32 -0.84 9.61 1.81
CA TRP A 32 0.44 10.32 1.76
C TRP A 32 1.25 10.16 3.04
N LEU A 33 0.60 10.20 4.21
CA LEU A 33 1.26 9.99 5.49
C LEU A 33 1.75 8.54 5.63
N GLY A 34 0.91 7.57 5.23
CA GLY A 34 1.28 6.15 5.18
C GLY A 34 2.48 5.89 4.28
N PHE A 35 2.50 6.43 3.06
CA PHE A 35 3.65 6.34 2.15
C PHE A 35 4.93 6.92 2.78
N ASN A 36 4.82 8.07 3.43
CA ASN A 36 5.96 8.69 4.12
C ASN A 36 6.49 7.81 5.26
N ALA A 37 5.61 7.17 6.03
CA ALA A 37 6.01 6.27 7.10
C ALA A 37 6.76 5.05 6.53
N LEU A 38 6.22 4.42 5.48
CA LEU A 38 6.82 3.24 4.85
C LEU A 38 8.19 3.53 4.26
N LEU A 39 8.32 4.65 3.54
CA LEU A 39 9.61 5.12 3.02
C LEU A 39 10.59 5.44 4.17
N GLY A 40 10.11 6.05 5.25
CA GLY A 40 10.92 6.37 6.42
C GLY A 40 11.41 5.14 7.19
N LEU A 41 10.72 4.01 7.05
CA LEU A 41 11.06 2.73 7.69
C LEU A 41 11.84 1.80 6.75
N GLY A 42 11.97 2.15 5.46
CA GLY A 42 12.61 1.30 4.46
C GLY A 42 11.84 0.00 4.16
N ILE A 43 10.54 -0.05 4.50
CA ILE A 43 9.72 -1.25 4.31
C ILE A 43 9.17 -1.24 2.89
N GLN A 44 9.51 -2.25 2.11
CA GLN A 44 8.84 -2.53 0.85
C GLN A 44 7.52 -3.24 1.16
N ILE A 45 6.40 -2.57 0.88
CA ILE A 45 5.07 -3.20 0.96
C ILE A 45 4.36 -3.10 -0.38
N THR A 46 3.43 -4.03 -0.60
CA THR A 46 2.50 -3.98 -1.73
C THR A 46 1.24 -3.22 -1.31
N ILE A 47 0.93 -2.10 -1.96
CA ILE A 47 -0.24 -1.26 -1.63
C ILE A 47 -1.30 -1.40 -2.72
N PHE A 48 -2.54 -1.69 -2.34
CA PHE A 48 -3.64 -1.78 -3.28
C PHE A 48 -4.28 -0.41 -3.52
N GLY A 49 -4.09 0.16 -4.72
CA GLY A 49 -4.59 1.48 -5.12
C GLY A 49 -5.69 1.43 -6.17
N LYS A 50 -6.47 2.49 -6.33
CA LYS A 50 -7.44 2.61 -7.44
C LYS A 50 -6.71 2.64 -8.78
N ASP A 51 -7.20 1.87 -9.77
CA ASP A 51 -6.68 1.93 -11.15
C ASP A 51 -6.65 3.36 -11.73
N SER A 52 -7.63 4.20 -11.40
CA SER A 52 -7.69 5.58 -11.89
C SER A 52 -6.48 6.44 -11.49
N LEU A 53 -5.78 6.10 -10.41
CA LEU A 53 -4.56 6.81 -9.99
C LEU A 53 -3.40 6.58 -10.99
N PHE A 54 -3.39 5.43 -11.65
CA PHE A 54 -2.38 5.06 -12.66
C PHE A 54 -2.62 5.74 -14.02
N ARG A 55 -3.75 6.43 -14.19
CA ARG A 55 -4.05 7.26 -15.37
C ARG A 55 -3.61 8.72 -15.21
N THR A 56 -2.90 9.02 -14.12
CA THR A 56 -2.40 10.36 -13.81
C THR A 56 -0.87 10.42 -13.92
N PRO A 57 -0.24 11.61 -13.94
CA PRO A 57 1.22 11.75 -13.89
C PRO A 57 1.88 11.11 -12.66
N LEU A 58 1.10 10.69 -11.65
CA LEU A 58 1.61 9.99 -10.47
C LEU A 58 1.98 8.53 -10.76
N LYS A 59 1.62 7.98 -11.93
CA LYS A 59 1.88 6.57 -12.28
C LYS A 59 3.32 6.10 -11.97
N PRO A 60 4.39 6.80 -12.41
CA PRO A 60 5.76 6.32 -12.16
C PRO A 60 6.11 6.29 -10.67
N VAL A 61 5.56 7.22 -9.89
CA VAL A 61 5.75 7.27 -8.43
C VAL A 61 5.02 6.11 -7.75
N LEU A 62 3.80 5.81 -8.19
CA LEU A 62 3.01 4.70 -7.66
C LEU A 62 3.67 3.34 -7.97
N GLU A 63 4.18 3.15 -9.18
CA GLU A 63 4.92 1.94 -9.57
C GLU A 63 6.22 1.81 -8.77
N TRP A 64 6.96 2.91 -8.57
CA TRP A 64 8.21 2.90 -7.78
C TRP A 64 7.98 2.52 -6.32
N ILE A 65 6.85 2.90 -5.72
CA ILE A 65 6.52 2.59 -4.32
C ILE A 65 5.89 1.19 -4.17
N GLY A 66 5.64 0.46 -5.27
CA GLY A 66 5.04 -0.89 -5.21
C GLY A 66 3.52 -0.88 -5.04
N VAL A 67 2.84 0.18 -5.51
CA VAL A 67 1.38 0.22 -5.55
C VAL A 67 0.88 -0.66 -6.69
N VAL A 68 -0.08 -1.54 -6.41
CA VAL A 68 -0.76 -2.40 -7.38
C VAL A 68 -2.16 -1.85 -7.66
N PRO A 69 -2.53 -1.62 -8.93
CA PRO A 69 -3.86 -1.16 -9.29
C PRO A 69 -4.91 -2.26 -9.07
N VAL A 70 -6.01 -1.89 -8.42
CA VAL A 70 -7.21 -2.72 -8.27
C VAL A 70 -8.33 -2.10 -9.09
N VAL A 71 -8.95 -2.92 -9.94
CA VAL A 71 -9.99 -2.49 -10.88
C VAL A 71 -11.35 -2.58 -10.19
N ARG A 72 -12.04 -1.44 -10.10
CA ARG A 72 -13.31 -1.34 -9.37
C ARG A 72 -14.53 -1.92 -10.08
N ASP A 73 -14.43 -2.14 -11.39
CA ASP A 73 -15.49 -2.71 -12.23
C ASP A 73 -15.15 -4.11 -12.75
N SER A 74 -14.26 -4.84 -12.07
CA SER A 74 -13.94 -6.22 -12.43
C SER A 74 -15.14 -7.13 -12.13
N PRO A 75 -15.59 -7.98 -13.09
CA PRO A 75 -16.64 -8.98 -12.87
C PRO A 75 -16.28 -10.01 -11.78
N GLN A 76 -14.99 -10.14 -11.45
CA GLN A 76 -14.47 -11.09 -10.47
C GLN A 76 -14.45 -10.54 -9.02
N GLY A 77 -14.70 -9.24 -8.82
CA GLY A 77 -14.73 -8.57 -7.51
C GLY A 77 -13.34 -8.27 -6.90
N HIS A 78 -13.21 -7.15 -6.16
CA HIS A 78 -11.92 -6.66 -5.62
C HIS A 78 -11.23 -7.66 -4.70
N THR A 79 -12.02 -8.34 -3.86
CA THR A 79 -11.51 -9.30 -2.90
C THR A 79 -10.80 -10.45 -3.59
N ARG A 80 -11.35 -10.97 -4.69
CA ARG A 80 -10.75 -12.08 -5.42
C ARG A 80 -9.43 -11.68 -6.07
N GLN A 81 -9.37 -10.48 -6.65
CA GLN A 81 -8.13 -9.95 -7.22
C GLN A 81 -7.04 -9.81 -6.15
N ILE A 82 -7.38 -9.31 -4.96
CA ILE A 82 -6.43 -9.19 -3.84
C ILE A 82 -5.98 -10.58 -3.37
N VAL A 83 -6.89 -11.55 -3.24
CA VAL A 83 -6.55 -12.94 -2.87
C VAL A 83 -5.59 -13.56 -3.88
N GLU A 84 -5.84 -13.41 -5.18
CA GLU A 84 -4.94 -13.95 -6.22
C GLU A 84 -3.54 -13.32 -6.18
N ILE A 85 -3.45 -12.03 -5.88
CA ILE A 85 -2.16 -11.34 -5.70
C ILE A 85 -1.45 -11.85 -4.45
N ILE A 86 -2.21 -12.03 -3.37
CA ILE A 86 -1.69 -12.59 -2.13
C ILE A 86 -1.15 -14.00 -2.39
N GLU A 87 -1.90 -14.89 -3.01
CA GLU A 87 -1.49 -16.28 -3.28
C GLU A 87 -0.26 -16.38 -4.18
N LYS A 88 -0.14 -15.52 -5.19
CA LYS A 88 0.99 -15.55 -6.14
C LYS A 88 2.30 -15.04 -5.55
N SER A 89 2.28 -14.20 -4.51
CA SER A 89 3.51 -13.66 -3.93
C SER A 89 4.01 -14.49 -2.75
N GLN A 90 5.27 -14.92 -2.84
CA GLN A 90 5.94 -15.69 -1.77
C GLN A 90 6.34 -14.81 -0.58
N GLN A 91 6.49 -13.50 -0.80
CA GLN A 91 6.80 -12.49 0.21
C GLN A 91 5.87 -11.27 -0.02
N ILE A 92 5.15 -10.83 1.01
CA ILE A 92 4.30 -9.62 1.04
C ILE A 92 4.40 -8.97 2.40
#